data_AF-A0A916Y4S0-F1
#
_entry.id   AF-A0A916Y4S0-F1
#
_cell.length_a   1.000
_cell.length_b   1.000
_cell.length_c   1.000
_cell.angle_alpha   90.00
_cell.angle_beta   90.00
_cell.angle_gamma   90.00
#
_symmetry.space_group_name_H-M   'P 1'
#
loop_
_entity.id
_entity.type
_entity.pdbx_description
1 polymer ?
#
loop_
_entity_poly.entity_id
_entity_poly.type
_entity_poly.pdbx_seq_one_letter_code
_entity_poly.pdbx_strand_id
1 'polypeptide(L)'
;MGDASETYDERAARYERGDIDVSPHAKIYSGEDASRRGRQLIEMVLDEDELAELETAIRRGRPSVGAVGPRGESPKRQVRLPVDLDRALTERAEKEQRNRSDVIRDALSSYLRAS
;
A
#
# COMPACT_ATOMS: atom_id res chain seq x y z
N MET A 1 -1.93 -25.14 11.34
CA MET A 1 -2.88 -25.37 12.45
C MET A 1 -2.70 -24.19 13.39
N GLY A 2 -3.48 -23.13 13.18
CA GLY A 2 -3.31 -21.85 13.89
C GLY A 2 -3.59 -22.03 15.37
N ASP A 3 -2.65 -21.55 16.17
CA ASP A 3 -2.64 -21.63 17.63
C ASP A 3 -3.90 -20.96 18.22
N ALA A 4 -4.56 -21.64 19.15
CA ALA A 4 -5.89 -21.27 19.64
C ALA A 4 -5.88 -20.09 20.63
N SER A 5 -4.82 -19.28 20.66
CA SER A 5 -4.69 -18.15 21.59
C SER A 5 -4.11 -16.87 20.99
N GLU A 6 -4.04 -16.74 19.66
CA GLU A 6 -3.59 -15.47 19.08
C GLU A 6 -4.63 -14.37 19.35
N THR A 7 -4.21 -13.34 20.07
CA THR A 7 -5.01 -12.15 20.33
C THR A 7 -5.20 -11.32 19.05
N TYR A 8 -6.16 -10.39 19.06
CA TYR A 8 -6.36 -9.49 17.93
C TYR A 8 -5.10 -8.69 17.59
N ASP A 9 -4.41 -8.19 18.62
CA ASP A 9 -3.22 -7.35 18.46
C ASP A 9 -2.02 -8.12 17.91
N GLU A 10 -1.80 -9.35 18.37
CA GLU A 10 -0.75 -10.24 17.85
C GLU A 10 -0.97 -10.55 16.37
N ARG A 11 -2.23 -10.81 16.01
CA ARG A 11 -2.63 -11.05 14.62
C ARG A 11 -2.47 -9.80 13.75
N ALA A 12 -2.83 -8.62 14.28
CA ALA A 12 -2.65 -7.35 13.58
C ALA A 12 -1.17 -7.06 13.32
N ALA A 13 -0.32 -7.20 14.33
CA ALA A 13 1.13 -7.00 14.21
C ALA A 13 1.76 -7.98 13.20
N ARG A 14 1.26 -9.23 13.13
CA ARG A 14 1.71 -10.21 12.13
C ARG A 14 1.38 -9.76 10.71
N TYR A 15 0.17 -9.26 10.48
CA TYR A 15 -0.24 -8.74 9.17
C TYR A 15 0.53 -7.49 8.74
N GLU A 16 0.88 -6.59 9.67
CA GLU A 16 1.71 -5.41 9.36
C GLU A 16 3.10 -5.80 8.84
N ARG A 17 3.65 -6.93 9.29
CA ARG A 17 4.93 -7.47 8.80
C ARG A 17 4.82 -8.20 7.46
N GLY A 18 3.61 -8.31 6.90
CA GLY A 18 3.33 -9.04 5.67
C GLY A 18 3.25 -10.56 5.84
N ASP A 19 3.25 -11.06 7.08
CA ASP A 19 3.09 -12.48 7.39
C ASP A 19 1.59 -12.85 7.43
N ILE A 20 1.01 -12.86 6.22
CA ILE A 20 -0.41 -13.11 6.01
C ILE A 20 -0.60 -14.55 5.57
N ASP A 21 -0.93 -15.43 6.51
CA ASP A 21 -1.39 -16.79 6.22
C ASP A 21 -2.91 -16.80 5.99
N VAL A 22 -3.33 -16.85 4.73
CA VAL A 22 -4.73 -17.03 4.37
C VAL A 22 -5.02 -18.52 4.35
N SER A 23 -5.90 -18.99 5.23
CA SER A 23 -6.31 -20.40 5.30
C SER A 23 -6.69 -20.94 3.91
N PRO A 24 -6.28 -22.16 3.54
CA PRO A 24 -6.67 -22.78 2.27
C PRO A 24 -8.19 -23.03 2.17
N HIS A 25 -8.90 -22.96 3.30
CA HIS A 25 -10.36 -23.08 3.37
C HIS A 25 -11.06 -21.71 3.44
N ALA A 26 -10.31 -20.61 3.33
CA ALA A 26 -10.88 -19.27 3.32
C ALA A 26 -11.82 -19.13 2.12
N LYS A 27 -13.03 -18.64 2.39
CA LYS A 27 -13.98 -18.33 1.34
C LYS A 27 -13.64 -16.96 0.74
N ILE A 28 -13.10 -16.98 -0.48
CA ILE A 28 -12.74 -15.79 -1.22
C ILE A 28 -13.97 -15.29 -1.99
N TYR A 29 -14.29 -14.01 -1.80
CA TYR A 29 -15.32 -13.32 -2.57
C TYR A 29 -14.65 -12.38 -3.57
N SER A 30 -15.29 -12.13 -4.72
CA SER A 30 -14.77 -11.24 -5.77
C SER A 30 -15.88 -10.38 -6.38
N GLY A 31 -15.49 -9.30 -7.04
CA GLY A 31 -16.40 -8.44 -7.79
C GLY A 31 -17.44 -7.75 -6.90
N GLU A 32 -18.67 -7.64 -7.41
CA GLU A 32 -19.78 -7.00 -6.71
C GLU A 32 -20.09 -7.65 -5.36
N ASP A 33 -19.96 -8.97 -5.29
CA ASP A 33 -20.21 -9.75 -4.08
C ASP A 33 -19.22 -9.45 -2.95
N ALA A 34 -17.95 -9.21 -3.30
CA ALA A 34 -16.95 -8.73 -2.35
C ALA A 34 -17.25 -7.29 -1.92
N SER A 35 -17.61 -6.42 -2.85
CA SER A 35 -17.92 -5.00 -2.59
C SER A 35 -19.08 -4.85 -1.60
N ARG A 36 -20.17 -5.59 -1.84
CA ARG A 36 -21.35 -5.60 -0.96
C ARG A 36 -21.02 -6.10 0.45
N ARG A 37 -20.32 -7.25 0.55
CA ARG A 37 -19.95 -7.83 1.85
C ARG A 37 -18.98 -6.96 2.63
N GLY A 38 -18.02 -6.35 1.93
CA GLY A 38 -17.07 -5.41 2.53
C GLY A 38 -17.79 -4.20 3.13
N ARG A 39 -18.74 -3.61 2.39
CA ARG A 39 -19.56 -2.50 2.92
C ARG A 39 -20.34 -2.88 4.17
N GLN A 40 -21.04 -4.01 4.13
CA GLN A 40 -21.82 -4.49 5.29
C GLN A 40 -20.94 -4.69 6.53
N LEU A 41 -19.73 -5.24 6.38
CA LEU A 41 -18.80 -5.40 7.51
C LEU A 41 -18.38 -4.06 8.10
N ILE A 42 -18.13 -3.05 7.27
CA ILE A 42 -17.74 -1.71 7.72
C ILE A 42 -18.90 -1.05 8.47
N GLU A 43 -20.11 -1.08 7.91
CA GLU A 43 -21.33 -0.53 8.51
C GLU A 43 -21.69 -1.18 9.85
N MET A 44 -21.26 -2.42 10.10
CA MET A 44 -21.48 -3.11 11.38
C MET A 44 -20.53 -2.69 12.49
N VAL A 45 -19.37 -2.12 12.15
CA VAL A 45 -18.29 -1.83 13.11
C VAL A 45 -18.18 -0.34 13.41
N LEU A 46 -18.42 0.51 12.41
CA LEU A 46 -18.31 1.95 12.54
C LEU A 46 -19.61 2.59 13.01
N ASP A 47 -19.50 3.67 13.77
CA ASP A 47 -20.66 4.52 14.11
C ASP A 47 -21.04 5.50 12.97
N GLU A 48 -22.09 6.29 13.19
CA GLU A 48 -22.63 7.20 12.19
C GLU A 48 -21.64 8.31 11.80
N ASP A 49 -20.86 8.82 12.75
CA ASP A 49 -19.87 9.86 12.52
C ASP A 49 -18.68 9.30 11.74
N GLU A 50 -18.18 8.12 12.13
CA GLU A 50 -17.10 7.40 11.44
C GLU A 50 -17.47 7.02 10.00
N LEU A 51 -18.73 6.62 9.76
CA LEU A 51 -19.24 6.34 8.41
C LEU A 51 -19.27 7.60 7.55
N ALA A 52 -19.69 8.74 8.11
CA ALA A 52 -19.72 10.02 7.40
C ALA A 52 -18.30 10.50 7.01
N GLU A 53 -17.32 10.29 7.89
CA GLU A 53 -15.91 10.56 7.59
C GLU A 53 -15.39 9.65 6.47
N LEU A 54 -15.70 8.35 6.53
CA LEU A 54 -15.30 7.40 5.50
C LEU A 54 -15.91 7.75 4.14
N GLU A 55 -17.19 8.10 4.08
CA GLU A 55 -17.82 8.58 2.84
C GLU A 55 -17.09 9.79 2.27
N THR A 56 -16.74 10.74 3.13
CA THR A 56 -15.98 11.93 2.74
C THR A 56 -14.62 11.56 2.18
N ALA A 57 -13.91 10.61 2.80
CA ALA A 57 -12.63 10.09 2.32
C ALA A 57 -12.77 9.38 0.96
N ILE A 58 -13.80 8.54 0.80
CA ILE A 58 -14.10 7.86 -0.48
C ILE A 58 -14.37 8.87 -1.59
N ARG A 59 -15.17 9.91 -1.31
CA ARG A 59 -15.45 11.01 -2.26
C ARG A 59 -14.19 11.80 -2.62
N ARG A 60 -13.24 11.96 -1.69
CA ARG A 60 -11.92 12.57 -1.97
C ARG A 60 -11.06 11.70 -2.88
N GLY A 61 -11.31 10.39 -2.93
CA GLY A 61 -10.58 9.42 -3.72
C GLY A 61 -9.22 9.04 -3.12
N ARG A 62 -8.58 8.02 -3.69
CA ARG A 62 -7.25 7.57 -3.23
C ARG A 62 -6.21 8.68 -3.44
N PRO A 63 -5.38 9.01 -2.43
CA PRO A 63 -4.25 9.91 -2.62
C PRO A 63 -3.34 9.39 -3.74
N SER A 64 -2.95 10.27 -4.66
CA SER A 64 -1.94 9.95 -5.67
C SER A 64 -0.54 9.98 -5.05
N VAL A 65 0.38 9.20 -5.64
CA VAL A 65 1.81 9.31 -5.30
C VAL A 65 2.29 10.68 -5.77
N GLY A 66 2.73 11.54 -4.84
CA GLY A 66 3.18 12.91 -5.13
C GLY A 66 2.05 13.94 -5.15
N ALA A 67 1.41 14.15 -3.99
CA ALA A 67 0.27 15.05 -3.86
C ALA A 67 0.64 16.55 -3.95
N VAL A 68 0.89 17.05 -5.18
CA VAL A 68 0.57 18.42 -5.66
C VAL A 68 0.40 18.36 -7.18
N GLY A 69 -0.69 17.77 -7.71
CA GLY A 69 -0.89 17.68 -9.16
C GLY A 69 -2.18 16.98 -9.58
N PRO A 70 -2.61 17.14 -10.85
CA PRO A 70 -3.88 16.61 -11.34
C PRO A 70 -3.98 15.10 -11.15
N ARG A 71 -5.16 14.66 -10.71
CA ARG A 71 -5.54 13.26 -10.51
C ARG A 71 -5.34 12.47 -11.81
N GLY A 72 -4.58 11.39 -11.76
CA GLY A 72 -4.31 10.50 -12.90
C GLY A 72 -3.38 9.33 -12.54
N GLU A 73 -3.30 8.33 -13.42
CA GLU A 73 -2.36 7.21 -13.30
C GLU A 73 -0.92 7.73 -13.29
N SER A 74 -0.11 7.32 -12.31
CA SER A 74 1.31 7.67 -12.29
C SER A 74 2.02 6.97 -13.45
N PRO A 75 2.61 7.71 -14.41
CA PRO A 75 3.26 7.07 -15.56
C PRO A 75 4.40 6.15 -15.11
N LYS A 76 4.31 4.87 -15.48
CA LYS A 76 5.36 3.89 -15.20
C LYS A 76 6.35 3.85 -16.36
N ARG A 77 7.64 3.89 -16.07
CA ARG A 77 8.72 3.61 -17.02
C ARG A 77 9.54 2.43 -16.54
N GLN A 78 9.82 1.48 -17.42
CA GLN A 78 10.69 0.34 -17.14
C GLN A 78 12.01 0.53 -17.89
N VAL A 79 13.12 0.44 -17.17
CA VAL A 79 14.47 0.62 -17.72
C VAL A 79 15.36 -0.52 -17.24
N ARG A 80 16.31 -0.94 -18.09
CA ARG A 80 17.34 -1.90 -17.69
C ARG A 80 18.47 -1.14 -17.00
N LEU A 81 18.89 -1.63 -15.85
CA LEU A 81 20.03 -1.11 -15.11
C LEU A 81 21.25 -2.03 -15.32
N PRO A 82 22.46 -1.48 -15.51
CA PRO A 82 23.68 -2.24 -15.33
C PRO A 82 23.71 -2.88 -13.93
N VAL A 83 24.29 -4.07 -13.81
CA VAL A 83 24.33 -4.84 -12.55
C VAL A 83 24.93 -4.03 -11.41
N ASP A 84 26.03 -3.32 -11.68
CA ASP A 84 26.70 -2.49 -10.66
C ASP A 84 25.83 -1.34 -10.18
N LEU A 85 25.00 -0.76 -11.05
CA LEU A 85 24.10 0.32 -10.70
C LEU A 85 22.91 -0.17 -9.87
N ASP A 86 22.37 -1.35 -10.17
CA ASP A 86 21.31 -1.96 -9.37
C ASP A 86 21.79 -2.33 -7.95
N ARG A 87 23.02 -2.85 -7.85
CA ARG A 87 23.67 -3.10 -6.56
C ARG A 87 23.85 -1.81 -5.76
N ALA A 88 24.40 -0.76 -6.38
CA ALA A 88 24.60 0.53 -5.71
C ALA A 88 23.26 1.15 -5.26
N LEU A 89 22.20 1.03 -6.07
CA LEU A 89 20.86 1.46 -5.69
C LEU A 89 20.32 0.69 -4.48
N THR A 90 20.53 -0.62 -4.44
CA THR A 90 20.11 -1.48 -3.33
C THR A 90 20.84 -1.11 -2.04
N GLU A 91 22.17 -1.00 -2.07
CA GLU A 91 22.98 -0.59 -0.92
C GLU A 91 22.58 0.80 -0.40
N ARG A 92 22.28 1.73 -1.31
CA ARG A 92 21.84 3.08 -0.94
C ARG A 92 20.46 3.06 -0.27
N ALA A 93 19.52 2.31 -0.83
CA ALA A 93 18.17 2.17 -0.31
C ALA A 93 18.18 1.55 1.10
N GLU A 94 19.00 0.52 1.32
CA GLU A 94 19.19 -0.11 2.63
C GLU A 94 19.80 0.85 3.65
N LYS A 95 20.86 1.57 3.25
CA LYS A 95 21.53 2.56 4.12
C LYS A 95 20.59 3.68 4.55
N GLU A 96 19.72 4.14 3.65
CA GLU A 96 18.75 5.21 3.93
C GLU A 96 17.44 4.71 4.56
N GLN A 97 17.23 3.39 4.66
CA GLN A 97 15.95 2.76 5.06
C GLN A 97 14.77 3.26 4.21
N ARG A 98 14.98 3.34 2.89
CA ARG A 98 13.99 3.83 1.92
C ARG A 98 13.73 2.81 0.84
N ASN A 99 12.59 2.92 0.18
CA ASN A 99 12.34 2.08 -0.99
C ASN A 99 13.19 2.55 -2.18
N ARG A 100 13.67 1.60 -2.99
CA ARG A 100 14.43 1.87 -4.22
C ARG A 100 13.73 2.87 -5.15
N SER A 101 12.40 2.79 -5.25
CA SER A 101 11.61 3.72 -6.06
C SER A 101 11.65 5.17 -5.55
N ASP A 102 11.75 5.39 -4.23
CA ASP A 102 11.84 6.73 -3.66
C ASP A 102 13.21 7.34 -3.94
N VAL A 103 14.27 6.55 -3.79
CA VAL A 103 15.65 6.93 -4.14
C VAL A 103 15.75 7.31 -5.62
N ILE A 104 15.17 6.50 -6.52
CA ILE A 104 15.15 6.80 -7.96
C ILE A 104 14.40 8.10 -8.26
N ARG A 105 13.21 8.31 -7.66
CA ARG A 105 12.40 9.50 -7.92
C ARG A 105 13.12 10.77 -7.46
N ASP A 106 13.74 10.74 -6.29
CA ASP A 106 14.51 11.87 -5.78
C ASP A 106 15.72 12.17 -6.68
N ALA A 107 16.52 11.16 -6.99
CA ALA A 107 17.71 11.32 -7.83
C ALA A 107 17.34 11.90 -9.21
N LEU A 108 16.27 11.39 -9.83
CA LEU A 108 15.79 11.86 -11.13
C LEU A 108 15.23 13.30 -11.04
N SER A 109 14.46 13.61 -10.00
CA SER A 109 13.95 14.97 -9.76
C SER A 109 15.09 15.97 -9.58
N SER A 110 16.09 15.64 -8.76
CA SER A 110 17.28 16.46 -8.55
C SER A 110 18.08 16.66 -9.83
N TYR A 111 18.31 15.61 -10.60
CA TYR A 111 19.04 15.69 -11.87
C TYR A 111 18.34 16.62 -12.87
N LEU A 112 17.02 16.46 -13.04
CA LEU A 112 16.24 17.26 -13.99
C LEU A 112 16.02 18.71 -13.56
N ARG A 113 16.04 19.01 -12.25
CA ARG A 113 15.93 20.40 -11.73
C ARG A 113 17.26 21.16 -11.72
N ALA A 114 18.38 20.43 -11.72
CA ALA A 114 19.72 21.01 -11.81
C ALA A 114 20.15 21.32 -13.25
N SER A 115 19.30 21.00 -14.24
CA SER A 115 19.46 21.29 -15.66
C SER A 115 18.67 22.53 -16.07
#